data_AF-A0A391NSX6-F1
#
_entry.id   AF-A0A391NSX6-F1
#
_cell.length_a   1.000
_cell.length_b   1.000
_cell.length_c   1.000
_cell.angle_alpha   90.00
_cell.angle_beta   90.00
_cell.angle_gamma   90.00
#
_symmetry.space_group_name_H-M   'P 1'
#
loop_
_entity.id
_entity.type
_entity.pdbx_description
1 polymer ?
#
loop_
_entity_poly.entity_id
_entity_poly.type
_entity_poly.pdbx_seq_one_letter_code
_entity_poly.pdbx_strand_id
1 'polypeptide(L)'
;MGKQARRPEAANHRQGFALTKAHGQHLLKNPLVVKTIVEKAQIKPSDVILEIGPGTGNLTIKMLEVAKRVIACEIDPRMVTELRKRVAEQHPHLLR
;
A
#
# COMPACT_ATOMS: atom_id res chain seq x y z
N MET A 1 36.75 3.67 -23.01
CA MET A 1 36.43 3.76 -21.56
C MET A 1 35.76 5.12 -21.32
N GLY A 2 34.46 5.26 -21.13
CA GLY A 2 33.57 4.48 -20.27
C GLY A 2 33.29 5.29 -18.99
N LYS A 3 32.47 6.34 -19.07
CA LYS A 3 31.81 6.92 -17.90
C LYS A 3 30.34 7.15 -18.24
N GLN A 4 29.56 6.11 -18.01
CA GLN A 4 28.10 6.14 -18.10
C GLN A 4 27.55 7.20 -17.16
N ALA A 5 26.69 8.07 -17.71
CA ALA A 5 25.90 9.01 -16.96
C ALA A 5 25.12 8.27 -15.86
N ARG A 6 25.22 8.76 -14.63
CA ARG A 6 24.40 8.27 -13.52
C ARG A 6 22.93 8.56 -13.88
N ARG A 7 22.13 7.50 -14.03
CA ARG A 7 20.68 7.60 -14.17
C ARG A 7 20.12 8.36 -12.97
N PRO A 8 19.13 9.26 -13.14
CA PRO A 8 18.52 9.92 -12.01
C PRO A 8 17.85 8.85 -11.14
N GLU A 9 18.27 8.73 -9.88
CA GLU A 9 17.56 7.96 -8.88
C GLU A 9 16.14 8.51 -8.81
N ALA A 10 15.15 7.67 -9.09
CA ALA A 10 13.75 8.04 -9.04
C ALA A 10 13.43 8.63 -7.66
N ALA A 11 13.09 9.92 -7.65
CA ALA A 11 12.83 10.69 -6.44
C ALA A 11 11.68 10.07 -5.65
N ASN A 12 11.99 9.37 -4.56
CA ASN A 12 11.00 8.86 -3.62
C ASN A 12 10.68 9.96 -2.60
N HIS A 13 9.98 11.01 -3.05
CA HIS A 13 9.41 12.02 -2.15
C HIS A 13 8.21 11.42 -1.40
N ARG A 14 8.49 10.54 -0.43
CA ARG A 14 7.51 10.25 0.61
C ARG A 14 7.55 11.40 1.60
N GLN A 15 6.48 12.18 1.66
CA GLN A 15 6.26 13.06 2.80
C GLN A 15 6.43 12.22 4.06
N GLY A 16 7.39 12.60 4.90
CA GLY A 16 7.78 11.83 6.07
C GLY A 16 6.67 11.84 7.11
N PHE A 17 5.75 10.89 7.04
CA PHE A 17 4.82 10.66 8.14
C PHE A 17 5.61 10.17 9.35
N ALA A 18 5.61 10.97 10.41
CA ALA A 18 6.10 10.53 11.71
C ALA A 18 5.21 9.41 12.22
N LEU A 19 5.76 8.20 12.28
CA LEU A 19 5.04 7.04 12.81
C LEU A 19 4.76 7.26 14.29
N THR A 20 3.51 7.05 14.67
CA THR A 20 3.07 7.24 16.05
C THR A 20 3.29 5.95 16.81
N LYS A 21 4.37 5.88 17.61
CA LYS A 21 4.72 4.70 18.40
C LYS A 21 3.59 4.24 19.33
N ALA A 22 2.79 5.17 19.85
CA ALA A 22 1.62 4.87 20.69
C ALA A 22 0.55 4.04 19.95
N HIS A 23 0.50 4.10 18.62
CA HIS A 23 -0.42 3.31 17.80
C HIS A 23 0.21 2.01 17.28
N GLY A 24 1.43 1.65 17.71
CA GLY A 24 2.10 0.40 17.29
C GLY A 24 2.39 0.31 15.79
N GLN A 25 2.56 1.45 15.09
CA GLN A 25 2.68 1.47 13.64
C GLN A 25 4.04 0.91 13.15
N HIS A 26 4.02 -0.25 12.49
CA HIS A 26 5.15 -0.85 11.77
C HIS A 26 4.83 -1.00 10.29
N LEU A 27 5.48 -0.22 9.43
CA LEU A 27 5.18 -0.25 7.99
C LEU A 27 5.81 -1.46 7.29
N LEU A 28 4.96 -2.31 6.69
CA LEU A 28 5.37 -3.35 5.78
C LEU A 28 5.87 -2.74 4.45
N LYS A 29 7.19 -2.68 4.26
CA LYS A 29 7.83 -2.04 3.09
C LYS A 29 8.45 -3.01 2.08
N ASN A 30 8.70 -4.26 2.46
CA ASN A 30 9.34 -5.23 1.57
C ASN A 30 8.32 -5.76 0.54
N PRO A 31 8.48 -5.48 -0.77
CA PRO A 31 7.54 -5.90 -1.78
C PRO A 31 7.48 -7.42 -1.96
N LEU A 32 8.57 -8.15 -1.70
CA LEU A 32 8.57 -9.61 -1.77
C LEU A 32 7.70 -10.22 -0.67
N VAL A 33 7.78 -9.69 0.55
CA VAL A 33 6.93 -10.15 1.66
C VAL A 33 5.45 -9.86 1.36
N VAL A 34 5.13 -8.66 0.85
CA VAL A 34 3.76 -8.34 0.42
C VAL A 34 3.25 -9.33 -0.62
N LYS A 35 4.05 -9.59 -1.66
CA LYS A 35 3.70 -10.55 -2.72
C LYS A 35 3.44 -11.94 -2.14
N THR A 36 4.34 -12.43 -1.28
CA THR A 36 4.19 -13.74 -0.63
C THR A 36 2.93 -13.82 0.24
N ILE A 37 2.59 -12.75 0.98
CA ILE A 37 1.34 -12.71 1.77
C ILE A 37 0.13 -12.89 0.85
N VAL A 38 0.05 -12.13 -0.24
CA VAL A 38 -1.09 -12.19 -1.18
C VAL A 38 -1.19 -13.57 -1.85
N GLU A 39 -0.06 -14.14 -2.28
CA GLU A 39 -0.03 -15.48 -2.87
C GLU A 39 -0.48 -16.56 -1.89
N LYS A 40 -0.03 -16.48 -0.62
CA LYS A 40 -0.38 -17.45 0.42
C LYS A 40 -1.80 -17.29 0.94
N ALA A 41 -2.37 -16.09 0.84
CA ALA A 41 -3.76 -15.83 1.24
C ALA A 41 -4.80 -16.49 0.32
N GLN A 42 -4.40 -16.96 -0.88
CA GLN A 42 -5.26 -17.67 -1.83
C GLN A 42 -6.57 -16.91 -2.13
N ILE A 43 -6.47 -15.59 -2.25
CA ILE A 43 -7.60 -14.69 -2.50
C ILE A 43 -8.24 -15.03 -3.84
N LYS A 44 -9.57 -15.13 -3.85
CA LYS A 44 -10.37 -15.35 -5.05
C LYS A 44 -10.94 -14.01 -5.57
N PRO A 45 -11.19 -13.90 -6.89
CA PRO A 45 -11.82 -12.71 -7.47
C PRO A 45 -13.22 -12.38 -6.93
N SER A 46 -13.87 -13.33 -6.25
CA SER A 46 -15.16 -13.15 -5.59
C SER A 46 -15.07 -12.54 -4.19
N ASP A 47 -13.89 -12.53 -3.59
CA ASP A 47 -13.74 -12.28 -2.16
C ASP A 47 -13.85 -10.80 -1.82
N VAL A 48 -14.44 -10.55 -0.64
CA VAL A 48 -14.48 -9.24 -0.01
C VAL A 48 -13.57 -9.30 1.22
N ILE A 49 -12.54 -8.47 1.24
CA ILE A 49 -11.50 -8.48 2.26
C ILE A 49 -11.71 -7.32 3.23
N LEU A 50 -11.59 -7.58 4.53
CA LEU A 50 -11.44 -6.56 5.55
C LEU A 50 -9.96 -6.45 5.92
N GLU A 51 -9.37 -5.27 5.75
CA GLU A 51 -8.00 -4.97 6.16
C GLU A 51 -8.01 -4.04 7.38
N ILE A 52 -7.40 -4.47 8.47
CA ILE A 52 -7.20 -3.66 9.68
C ILE A 52 -5.79 -3.07 9.65
N GLY A 53 -5.68 -1.75 9.78
CA GLY A 53 -4.39 -1.05 9.75
C GLY A 53 -3.72 -1.11 8.37
N PRO A 54 -4.37 -0.62 7.29
CA PRO A 54 -3.79 -0.61 5.95
C PRO A 54 -2.51 0.24 5.84
N GLY A 55 -2.31 1.18 6.78
CA GLY A 55 -1.16 2.08 6.78
C GLY A 55 -1.01 2.83 5.47
N THR A 56 0.16 2.76 4.85
CA THR A 56 0.43 3.41 3.54
C THR A 56 -0.11 2.62 2.33
N GLY A 57 -0.82 1.50 2.54
CA GLY A 57 -1.51 0.75 1.49
C GLY A 57 -0.67 -0.24 0.69
N ASN A 58 0.51 -0.65 1.17
CA ASN A 58 1.34 -1.58 0.38
C ASN A 58 0.67 -2.93 0.15
N LEU A 59 -0.04 -3.45 1.16
CA LEU A 59 -0.82 -4.68 1.03
C LEU A 59 -2.16 -4.42 0.35
N THR A 60 -2.87 -3.35 0.76
CA THR A 60 -4.16 -2.93 0.17
C THR A 60 -4.14 -2.91 -1.35
N ILE A 61 -3.14 -2.27 -1.96
CA ILE A 61 -3.05 -2.16 -3.43
C ILE A 61 -2.93 -3.54 -4.07
N LYS A 62 -2.12 -4.43 -3.50
CA LYS A 62 -1.95 -5.79 -4.04
C LYS A 62 -3.19 -6.67 -3.86
N MET A 63 -3.95 -6.48 -2.79
CA MET A 63 -5.22 -7.17 -2.63
C MET A 63 -6.30 -6.63 -3.58
N LEU A 64 -6.32 -5.32 -3.86
CA LEU A 64 -7.24 -4.71 -4.84
C LEU A 64 -7.01 -5.22 -6.28
N GLU A 65 -5.79 -5.67 -6.63
CA GLU A 65 -5.49 -6.26 -7.94
C GLU A 65 -6.18 -7.62 -8.16
N VAL A 66 -6.56 -8.33 -7.08
CA VAL A 66 -7.02 -9.74 -7.16
C VAL A 66 -8.37 -10.01 -6.50
N ALA A 67 -8.84 -9.15 -5.60
CA ALA A 67 -10.10 -9.31 -4.87
C ALA A 67 -11.25 -8.54 -5.53
N LYS A 68 -12.49 -8.91 -5.20
CA LYS A 68 -13.68 -8.14 -5.62
C LYS A 68 -13.72 -6.76 -4.98
N ARG A 69 -13.37 -6.70 -3.70
CA ARG A 69 -13.43 -5.49 -2.88
C ARG A 69 -12.51 -5.63 -1.67
N VAL A 70 -11.87 -4.52 -1.29
CA VAL A 70 -11.17 -4.38 -0.01
C VAL A 70 -11.85 -3.27 0.80
N ILE A 71 -12.17 -3.56 2.05
CA ILE A 71 -12.69 -2.62 3.04
C ILE A 71 -11.55 -2.39 4.03
N ALA A 72 -11.02 -1.17 4.09
CA ALA A 72 -9.87 -0.85 4.92
C ALA A 72 -10.29 0.00 6.12
N CYS A 73 -9.90 -0.43 7.33
CA CYS A 73 -10.17 0.27 8.58
C CYS A 73 -8.85 0.77 9.18
N GLU A 74 -8.73 2.08 9.36
CA GLU A 74 -7.54 2.74 9.88
C GLU A 74 -7.93 3.74 10.97
N ILE A 75 -7.16 3.75 12.06
CA ILE A 75 -7.38 4.64 13.20
C ILE A 75 -6.74 6.01 12.98
N ASP A 76 -5.66 6.08 12.21
CA ASP A 76 -4.95 7.32 11.90
C ASP A 76 -5.52 8.02 10.66
N PRO A 77 -6.25 9.15 10.80
CA PRO A 77 -6.87 9.84 9.67
C PRO A 77 -5.87 10.33 8.62
N ARG A 78 -4.61 10.54 9.02
CA ARG A 78 -3.54 10.96 8.09
C ARG A 78 -3.20 9.82 7.13
N MET A 79 -3.15 8.58 7.63
CA MET A 79 -2.92 7.40 6.80
C MET A 79 -4.12 7.10 5.89
N VAL A 80 -5.35 7.34 6.36
CA VAL A 80 -6.54 7.26 5.50
C VAL A 80 -6.42 8.21 4.30
N THR A 81 -5.99 9.45 4.54
CA THR A 81 -5.84 10.46 3.47
C THR A 81 -4.78 10.04 2.47
N GLU A 82 -3.62 9.57 2.95
CA GLU A 82 -2.53 9.07 2.10
C GLU A 82 -2.96 7.85 1.29
N LEU A 83 -3.62 6.88 1.92
CA LEU A 83 -4.12 5.69 1.25
C LEU A 83 -5.12 6.04 0.15
N ARG A 84 -6.08 6.93 0.45
CA ARG A 84 -7.07 7.39 -0.53
C ARG A 84 -6.41 8.05 -1.73
N LYS A 85 -5.43 8.93 -1.50
CA LYS A 85 -4.66 9.56 -2.58
C LYS A 85 -3.97 8.51 -3.46
N ARG A 86 -3.26 7.56 -2.83
CA ARG A 86 -2.56 6.50 -3.56
C ARG A 86 -3.50 5.60 -4.37
N VAL A 87 -4.66 5.25 -3.82
CA VAL A 87 -5.69 4.49 -4.54
C VAL A 87 -6.28 5.31 -5.68
N ALA A 88 -6.53 6.61 -5.49
CA ALA A 88 -7.00 7.50 -6.57
C ALA A 88 -6.01 7.53 -7.75
N GLU A 89 -4.71 7.56 -7.46
CA GLU A 89 -3.64 7.60 -8.47
C GLU A 89 -3.49 6.26 -9.22
N GLN A 90 -3.66 5.12 -8.55
CA GLN A 90 -3.38 3.79 -9.13
C GLN A 90 -4.65 3.05 -9.61
N HIS A 91 -5.78 3.25 -8.93
CA HIS A 91 -7.05 2.56 -9.17
C HIS A 91 -8.26 3.51 -8.97
N PRO A 92 -8.41 4.57 -9.78
CA PRO A 92 -9.40 5.63 -9.56
C PRO A 92 -10.85 5.14 -9.49
N HIS A 93 -11.18 4.04 -10.16
CA HIS A 93 -12.53 3.47 -10.22
C HIS A 93 -12.93 2.64 -8.99
N LEU A 94 -12.01 2.44 -8.03
CA LEU A 94 -12.25 1.62 -6.84
C LEU A 94 -12.63 2.44 -5.59
N LEU A 95 -12.57 3.77 -5.67
CA LEU A 95 -13.02 4.64 -4.59
C LEU A 95 -14.55 4.77 -4.65
N ARG A 96 -15.24 4.15 -3.69
CA ARG A 96 -16.69 4.25 -3.48
C ARG A 96 -17.00 4.29 -1.98
#